data_AF-A0A9E2JU72-F1
#
_entry.id   AF-A0A9E2JU72-F1
#
_cell.length_a   1.000
_cell.length_b   1.000
_cell.length_c   1.000
_cell.angle_alpha   90.00
_cell.angle_beta   90.00
_cell.angle_gamma   90.00
#
_symmetry.space_group_name_H-M   'P 1'
#
loop_
_entity.id
_entity.type
_entity.pdbx_description
1 polymer ?
#
loop_
_entity_poly.entity_id
_entity_poly.type
_entity_poly.pdbx_seq_one_letter_code
_entity_poly.pdbx_strand_id
1 'polypeptide(L)' 'MKYALPLVLFAAPALAHTGEGAHLHPHDGASWLVTVAVLGIAALAGHMVLKRVRSRK' A
#
# COMPACT_ATOMS: atom_id res chain seq x y z
N MET A 1 23.99 -12.62 -27.60
CA MET A 1 22.97 -11.60 -27.27
C MET A 1 21.63 -12.17 -26.81
N LYS A 2 21.43 -13.50 -26.71
CA LYS A 2 20.12 -14.12 -26.36
C LYS A 2 19.70 -13.93 -24.88
N TYR A 3 20.65 -13.58 -24.00
CA TYR A 3 20.40 -13.36 -22.57
C TYR A 3 20.34 -11.89 -22.17
N ALA A 4 20.50 -10.97 -23.12
CA ALA A 4 20.44 -9.53 -22.83
C ALA A 4 19.00 -9.08 -22.51
N LEU A 5 18.01 -9.73 -23.11
CA LEU A 5 16.60 -9.38 -22.97
C LEU A 5 16.07 -9.43 -21.51
N PRO A 6 16.27 -10.51 -20.73
CA PRO A 6 15.85 -10.52 -19.32
C PRO A 6 16.58 -9.46 -18.48
N LEU A 7 17.87 -9.23 -18.73
CA LEU A 7 18.64 -8.21 -18.01
C LEU A 7 18.10 -6.79 -18.25
N VAL A 8 17.65 -6.48 -19.47
CA VAL A 8 17.01 -5.20 -19.81
C VAL A 8 15.64 -5.06 -19.13
N LEU A 9 14.84 -6.14 -19.08
CA LEU A 9 13.52 -6.13 -18.45
C LEU A 9 13.59 -5.92 -16.93
N PHE A 10 14.61 -6.46 -16.26
CA PHE A 10 14.83 -6.24 -14.82
C PHE A 10 15.57 -4.94 -14.49
N ALA A 11 16.30 -4.35 -15.44
CA ALA A 11 16.93 -3.04 -15.27
C ALA A 11 15.95 -1.87 -15.51
N ALA A 12 14.81 -2.11 -16.15
CA ALA A 12 13.81 -1.09 -16.48
C ALA A 12 13.32 -0.26 -15.25
N PRO A 13 13.09 -0.84 -14.06
CA PRO A 13 12.71 -0.06 -12.88
C PRO A 13 13.83 0.88 -12.39
N ALA A 14 15.10 0.50 -12.55
CA ALA A 14 16.23 1.35 -12.18
C ALA A 14 16.42 2.51 -13.18
N LEU A 15 16.19 2.25 -14.47
CA LEU A 15 16.16 3.25 -15.53
C LEU A 15 15.01 4.27 -15.40
N ALA A 16 13.94 3.91 -14.71
CA ALA A 16 12.88 4.88 -14.40
C ALA A 16 13.38 6.02 -13.48
N HIS A 17 14.46 5.83 -12.71
CA HIS A 17 15.00 6.81 -11.76
C HIS A 17 16.12 7.69 -12.32
N THR A 18 16.49 7.55 -13.60
CA THR A 18 17.61 8.30 -14.22
C THR A 18 17.20 9.60 -14.90
N GLY A 19 15.91 9.96 -14.88
CA GLY A 19 15.43 11.24 -15.40
C GLY A 19 15.39 12.32 -14.32
N GLU A 20 15.73 13.57 -14.68
CA GLU A 20 15.62 14.75 -13.80
C GLU A 20 14.15 15.16 -13.50
N GLY A 21 13.18 14.36 -13.91
CA GLY A 21 11.78 14.58 -13.60
C GLY A 21 11.51 14.15 -12.16
N ALA A 22 10.98 15.06 -11.33
CA ALA A 22 10.45 14.67 -10.03
C ALA A 22 9.42 13.55 -10.22
N HIS A 23 9.65 12.40 -9.58
CA HIS A 23 8.64 11.35 -9.47
C HIS A 23 7.52 11.85 -8.55
N LEU A 24 6.64 12.70 -9.09
CA LEU A 24 5.45 13.15 -8.40
C LEU A 24 4.50 11.97 -8.31
N HIS A 25 4.48 11.32 -7.16
CA HIS A 25 3.50 10.28 -6.89
C HIS A 25 2.10 10.92 -6.92
N PRO A 26 1.18 10.48 -7.78
CA PRO A 26 -0.13 11.14 -7.98
C PRO A 26 -1.13 10.94 -6.83
N HIS A 27 -0.66 10.52 -5.65
CA HIS A 27 -1.47 10.52 -4.45
C HIS A 27 -0.90 11.57 -3.48
N ASP A 28 -1.78 12.37 -2.90
CA ASP A 28 -1.45 13.10 -1.68
C ASP A 28 -0.86 12.08 -0.69
N GLY A 29 0.32 12.39 -0.16
CA GLY A 29 1.07 11.53 0.78
C GLY A 29 0.30 11.25 2.07
N ALA A 30 -0.89 11.80 2.24
CA ALA A 30 -1.84 11.53 3.31
C ALA A 30 -2.77 10.32 3.06
N SER A 31 -2.77 9.67 1.88
CA SER A 31 -3.71 8.57 1.57
C SER A 31 -3.65 7.38 2.53
N TRP A 32 -2.49 7.14 3.16
CA TRP A 32 -2.33 6.12 4.21
C TRP A 32 -3.19 6.39 5.45
N LEU A 33 -3.57 7.66 5.73
CA LEU A 33 -4.48 8.01 6.81
C LEU A 33 -5.86 7.39 6.61
N VAL A 34 -6.32 7.29 5.36
CA VAL A 34 -7.59 6.61 5.03
C VAL A 34 -7.49 5.13 5.39
N THR A 35 -6.39 4.46 5.02
CA THR A 35 -6.16 3.06 5.39
C THR A 35 -6.14 2.86 6.90
N VAL A 36 -5.41 3.72 7.63
CA VAL A 36 -5.34 3.67 9.10
C VAL A 36 -6.73 3.88 9.73
N ALA A 37 -7.50 4.86 9.22
CA ALA A 37 -8.84 5.13 9.71
C ALA A 37 -9.79 3.94 9.50
N VAL A 38 -9.77 3.31 8.32
CA VAL A 38 -10.59 2.13 8.02
C VAL A 38 -10.24 0.97 8.95
N LEU A 39 -8.95 0.69 9.14
CA LEU A 39 -8.50 -0.36 10.05
C LEU A 39 -8.91 -0.08 11.51
N GLY A 40 -8.79 1.17 11.96
CA GLY A 40 -9.22 1.59 13.29
C GLY A 40 -10.73 1.38 13.51
N ILE A 41 -11.56 1.78 12.53
CA ILE A 41 -13.01 1.57 12.57
C ILE A 41 -13.34 0.07 12.63
N ALA A 42 -12.71 -0.75 11.79
CA ALA A 42 -12.93 -2.18 11.76
C ALA A 42 -12.57 -2.86 13.10
N ALA A 43 -11.44 -2.46 13.71
CA ALA A 43 -11.00 -2.97 15.00
C ALA A 43 -11.99 -2.61 16.12
N LEU A 44 -12.47 -1.36 16.16
CA LEU A 44 -13.46 -0.90 17.15
C LEU A 44 -14.79 -1.63 16.99
N ALA A 45 -15.31 -1.72 15.77
CA ALA A 45 -16.54 -2.44 15.47
C ALA A 45 -16.44 -3.92 15.87
N GLY A 46 -15.33 -4.57 15.51
CA GLY A 46 -15.04 -5.94 15.91
C GLY A 46 -15.02 -6.13 17.42
N HIS A 47 -14.36 -5.23 18.15
CA HIS A 47 -14.34 -5.26 19.61
C HIS A 47 -15.74 -5.14 20.22
N MET A 48 -16.57 -4.22 19.72
CA MET A 48 -17.95 -4.03 20.19
C MET A 48 -18.81 -5.28 19.96
N VAL A 49 -18.71 -5.89 18.77
CA VAL A 49 -19.43 -7.13 18.43
C VAL A 49 -18.99 -8.27 19.35
N LEU A 50 -17.69 -8.49 19.51
CA LEU A 50 -17.15 -9.54 20.39
C LEU A 50 -17.58 -9.35 21.84
N LYS A 51 -17.54 -8.12 22.36
CA LYS A 51 -18.02 -7.78 23.71
C LYS A 51 -19.51 -8.09 23.85
N ARG A 52 -20.33 -7.76 22.84
CA ARG A 52 -21.77 -8.03 22.86
C ARG A 52 -22.06 -9.53 22.85
N VAL A 53 -21.36 -10.31 22.01
CA VAL A 53 -21.50 -11.77 21.92
C VAL A 53 -21.11 -12.42 23.24
N ARG A 54 -19.97 -12.02 23.83
CA ARG A 54 -19.52 -12.54 25.13
C ARG A 54 -20.48 -12.20 26.27
N SER A 55 -21.13 -11.04 26.23
CA SER A 55 -22.13 -10.65 27.23
C SER A 55 -23.47 -11.39 27.09
N ARG A 56 -23.76 -12.01 25.93
CA ARG A 56 -24.98 -12.78 25.69
C ARG A 56 -24.80 -14.29 25.95
N LYS A 57 -23.57 -14.74 26.17
CA LYS A 57 -23.23 -16.11 26.53
C LYS A 57 -23.12 -16.22 28.04
#